data_AF-A0A318HQN4-F1
#
_entry.id   AF-A0A318HQN4-F1
#
_cell.length_a   1.000
_cell.length_b   1.000
_cell.length_c   1.000
_cell.angle_alpha   90.00
_cell.angle_beta   90.00
_cell.angle_gamma   90.00
#
_symmetry.space_group_name_H-M   'P 1'
#
loop_
_entity.id
_entity.type
_entity.pdbx_description
1 polymer ?
#
loop_
_entity_poly.entity_id
_entity_poly.type
_entity_poly.pdbx_seq_one_letter_code
_entity_poly.pdbx_strand_id
1 'polypeptide(L)'
;MEHKHIPGLVDVIKVDQPADILQIARDGTLDRAFGTGKPFLNSLLVRRILGVLSLKGHRFPTMSARKATGREIQQDALWQRLNAIAPDIRTAPADLEPLAAWVRD
;
A
#
# COMPACT_ATOMS: atom_id res chain seq x y z
N MET A 1 -3.86 -3.35 -18.42
CA MET A 1 -2.54 -3.68 -17.84
C MET A 1 -1.41 -3.36 -18.83
N GLU A 2 -0.39 -2.62 -18.41
CA GLU A 2 0.82 -2.30 -19.20
C GLU A 2 2.06 -2.76 -18.42
N HIS A 3 3.02 -3.43 -19.06
CA HIS A 3 4.25 -3.89 -18.43
C HIS A 3 5.47 -3.22 -19.07
N LYS A 4 6.22 -2.45 -18.27
CA LYS A 4 7.47 -1.83 -18.68
C LYS A 4 8.64 -2.60 -18.06
N HIS A 5 9.39 -3.29 -18.91
CA HIS A 5 10.55 -4.07 -18.52
C HIS A 5 11.81 -3.58 -19.25
N ILE A 6 12.81 -3.13 -18.49
CA ILE A 6 14.16 -2.82 -18.97
C ILE A 6 15.13 -3.59 -18.05
N PRO A 7 15.82 -4.63 -18.57
CA PRO A 7 16.68 -5.49 -17.77
C PRO A 7 17.65 -4.70 -16.88
N GLY A 8 17.68 -5.00 -15.60
CA GLY A 8 18.54 -4.34 -14.59
C GLY A 8 18.12 -2.93 -14.18
N LEU A 9 17.23 -2.26 -14.92
CA LEU A 9 16.86 -0.86 -14.67
C LEU A 9 15.45 -0.70 -14.10
N VAL A 10 14.44 -1.22 -14.80
CA VAL A 10 13.02 -1.04 -14.46
C VAL A 10 12.23 -2.33 -14.71
N ASP A 11 11.33 -2.64 -13.80
CA ASP A 11 10.33 -3.69 -13.99
C ASP A 11 9.00 -3.30 -13.33
N VAL A 12 8.07 -2.74 -14.10
CA VAL A 12 6.84 -2.12 -13.54
C VAL A 12 5.61 -2.56 -14.33
N ILE A 13 4.62 -3.06 -13.62
CA ILE A 13 3.29 -3.35 -14.14
C ILE A 13 2.36 -2.22 -13.71
N LYS A 14 1.77 -1.51 -14.67
CA LYS A 14 0.74 -0.51 -14.46
C LYS A 14 -0.63 -1.13 -14.69
N VAL A 15 -1.51 -0.96 -13.71
CA VAL A 15 -2.88 -1.49 -13.73
C VAL A 15 -3.84 -0.41 -13.29
N ASP A 16 -4.92 -0.25 -14.05
CA ASP A 16 -5.95 0.77 -13.89
C ASP A 16 -7.38 0.19 -13.87
N GLN A 17 -7.58 -1.02 -14.42
CA GLN A 17 -8.89 -1.68 -14.41
C GLN A 17 -9.16 -2.42 -13.09
N PRO A 18 -10.37 -2.29 -12.50
CA PRO A 18 -10.71 -2.96 -11.24
C PRO A 18 -10.52 -4.49 -11.27
N ALA A 19 -10.88 -5.13 -12.38
CA ALA A 19 -10.74 -6.57 -12.55
C ALA A 19 -9.26 -7.02 -12.50
N ASP A 20 -8.38 -6.30 -13.20
CA ASP A 20 -6.94 -6.55 -13.22
C ASP A 20 -6.31 -6.30 -11.83
N ILE A 21 -6.76 -5.26 -11.12
CA ILE A 21 -6.30 -4.98 -9.74
C ILE A 21 -6.65 -6.15 -8.82
N LEU A 22 -7.88 -6.66 -8.90
CA LEU A 22 -8.31 -7.81 -8.09
C LEU A 22 -7.54 -9.08 -8.45
N GLN A 23 -7.22 -9.29 -9.73
CA GLN A 23 -6.42 -10.41 -10.18
C GLN A 23 -5.01 -10.35 -9.57
N ILE A 24 -4.34 -9.20 -9.67
CA ILE A 24 -3.01 -8.99 -9.07
C ILE A 24 -3.05 -9.10 -7.54
N ALA A 25 -4.10 -8.60 -6.90
CA ALA A 25 -4.26 -8.72 -5.45
C ALA A 25 -4.43 -10.17 -4.98
N ARG A 26 -4.88 -11.08 -5.86
CA ARG A 26 -5.02 -12.52 -5.59
C ARG A 26 -3.79 -13.32 -6.00
N ASP A 27 -2.93 -12.77 -6.84
CA ASP A 27 -1.69 -13.41 -7.25
C ASP A 27 -0.75 -13.60 -6.04
N GLY A 28 -0.40 -14.86 -5.76
CA GLY A 28 0.49 -15.23 -4.66
C GLY A 28 1.97 -15.00 -4.96
N THR A 29 2.32 -14.79 -6.23
CA THR A 29 3.70 -14.49 -6.66
C THR A 29 4.07 -13.02 -6.40
N LEU A 30 3.06 -12.15 -6.33
CA LEU A 30 3.21 -10.73 -6.02
C LEU A 30 3.00 -10.49 -4.53
N ASP A 31 4.09 -10.16 -3.84
CA ASP A 31 4.06 -9.83 -2.41
C ASP A 31 4.97 -8.63 -2.10
N ARG A 32 4.81 -8.10 -0.89
CA ARG A 32 5.63 -7.03 -0.31
C ARG A 32 6.91 -7.59 0.33
N ALA A 33 7.19 -8.88 0.11
CA ALA A 33 8.43 -9.56 0.42
C ALA A 33 9.51 -9.18 -0.60
N PHE A 34 10.14 -8.05 -0.33
CA PHE A 34 11.13 -7.44 -1.20
C PHE A 34 12.49 -8.16 -1.11
N GLY A 35 12.79 -9.06 -2.06
CA GLY A 35 14.05 -9.78 -2.15
C GLY A 35 15.26 -8.95 -2.60
N THR A 36 16.45 -9.58 -2.58
CA THR A 36 17.71 -9.07 -3.15
C THR A 36 17.73 -9.29 -4.67
N GLY A 37 18.38 -8.39 -5.44
CA GLY A 37 18.51 -8.53 -6.91
C GLY A 37 17.46 -7.78 -7.75
N LYS A 38 16.91 -6.67 -7.24
CA LYS A 38 15.91 -5.87 -7.96
C LYS A 38 16.54 -4.91 -8.97
N PRO A 39 15.78 -4.49 -10.01
CA PRO A 39 16.20 -3.41 -10.89
C PRO A 39 16.54 -2.12 -10.10
N PHE A 40 17.51 -1.36 -10.60
CA PHE A 40 18.09 -0.23 -9.88
C PHE A 40 17.04 0.81 -9.47
N LEU A 41 16.20 1.28 -10.42
CA LEU A 41 15.20 2.31 -10.14
C LEU A 41 14.07 1.78 -9.24
N ASN A 42 13.66 0.53 -9.43
CA ASN A 42 12.70 -0.14 -8.53
C ASN A 42 13.20 -0.17 -7.09
N SER A 43 14.49 -0.45 -6.89
CA SER A 43 15.11 -0.49 -5.56
C SER A 43 15.07 0.88 -4.88
N LEU A 44 15.42 1.94 -5.62
CA LEU A 44 15.38 3.31 -5.12
C LEU A 44 13.96 3.74 -4.76
N LEU A 45 12.99 3.44 -5.63
CA LEU A 45 11.58 3.74 -5.39
C LEU A 45 11.02 3.00 -4.18
N VAL A 46 11.27 1.68 -4.08
CA VAL A 46 10.84 0.88 -2.94
C VAL A 46 11.45 1.41 -1.65
N ARG A 47 12.75 1.77 -1.64
CA ARG A 47 13.39 2.37 -0.46
C ARG A 47 12.69 3.67 -0.04
N ARG A 48 12.36 4.54 -0.99
CA ARG A 48 11.65 5.80 -0.72
C ARG A 48 10.25 5.55 -0.17
N ILE A 49 9.47 4.68 -0.82
CA ILE A 49 8.12 4.30 -0.40
C ILE A 49 8.14 3.74 1.03
N LEU A 50 9.05 2.81 1.30
CA LEU A 50 9.20 2.22 2.63
C LEU A 50 9.65 3.24 3.67
N GLY A 51 10.46 4.24 3.30
CA GLY A 51 10.84 5.33 4.20
C GLY A 51 9.65 6.22 4.59
N VAL A 52 8.81 6.59 3.61
CA VAL A 52 7.62 7.43 3.83
C VAL A 52 6.52 6.68 4.57
N LEU A 53 6.29 5.41 4.21
CA LEU A 53 5.27 4.54 4.80
C LEU A 53 5.80 3.76 6.01
N SER A 54 6.59 4.47 6.84
CA SER A 54 7.10 4.01 8.11
C SER A 54 6.99 5.12 9.15
N LEU A 55 6.75 4.74 10.40
CA LEU A 55 6.79 5.64 11.54
C LEU A 55 7.89 5.18 12.50
N LYS A 56 8.83 6.08 12.82
CA LYS A 56 9.99 5.77 13.69
C LYS A 56 10.73 4.49 13.25
N GLY A 57 10.95 4.33 11.94
CA GLY A 57 11.62 3.16 11.36
C GLY A 57 10.77 1.88 11.28
N HIS A 58 9.54 1.89 11.80
CA HIS A 58 8.62 0.76 11.74
C HIS A 58 7.68 0.93 10.55
N ARG A 59 7.72 -0.03 9.63
CA ARG A 59 6.82 -0.05 8.45
C ARG A 59 5.37 -0.20 8.90
N PHE A 60 4.46 0.45 8.20
CA PHE A 60 3.05 0.19 8.41
C PHE A 60 2.69 -1.27 8.07
N PRO A 61 1.70 -1.89 8.75
CA PRO A 61 1.30 -3.27 8.49
C PRO A 61 0.89 -3.52 7.03
N THR A 62 0.38 -2.49 6.35
CA THR A 62 0.06 -2.52 4.92
C THR A 62 1.28 -2.64 4.03
N MET A 63 2.49 -2.39 4.52
CA MET A 63 3.75 -2.56 3.78
C MET A 63 4.46 -3.89 4.11
N SER A 64 3.93 -4.67 5.04
CA SER A 64 4.48 -6.00 5.40
C SER A 64 4.07 -7.07 4.39
N ALA A 65 4.88 -8.11 4.23
CA ALA A 65 4.56 -9.28 3.40
C ALA A 65 3.24 -9.93 3.84
N ARG A 66 2.51 -10.59 2.92
CA ARG A 66 1.18 -11.16 3.20
C ARG A 66 1.19 -12.13 4.38
N LYS A 67 2.23 -12.96 4.45
CA LYS A 67 2.41 -13.98 5.49
C LYS A 67 3.38 -13.56 6.60
N ALA A 68 3.68 -12.26 6.74
CA ALA A 68 4.52 -11.80 7.84
C ALA A 68 3.84 -12.09 9.18
N THR A 69 4.57 -12.71 10.11
CA THR A 69 4.08 -13.07 11.44
C THR A 69 3.48 -11.86 12.15
N GLY A 70 2.25 -12.01 12.66
CA GLY A 70 1.56 -10.95 13.40
C GLY A 70 1.04 -9.80 12.55
N ARG A 71 1.18 -9.85 11.21
CA ARG A 71 0.68 -8.77 10.32
C ARG A 71 -0.82 -8.56 10.48
N GLU A 72 -1.61 -9.63 10.46
CA GLU A 72 -3.07 -9.55 10.57
C GLU A 72 -3.49 -8.86 11.88
N ILE A 73 -2.90 -9.28 13.00
CA ILE A 73 -3.14 -8.71 14.32
C ILE A 73 -2.77 -7.23 14.36
N GLN A 74 -1.61 -6.85 13.81
CA GLN A 74 -1.17 -5.46 13.76
C GLN A 74 -2.05 -4.61 12.83
N GLN A 75 -2.52 -5.19 11.72
CA GLN A 75 -3.40 -4.52 10.78
C GLN A 75 -4.78 -4.27 11.39
N ASP A 76 -5.34 -5.24 12.11
CA ASP A 76 -6.61 -5.09 12.83
C ASP A 76 -6.48 -4.09 13.98
N ALA A 77 -5.40 -4.15 14.75
CA ALA A 77 -5.15 -3.17 15.81
C ALA A 77 -5.02 -1.74 15.27
N LEU A 78 -4.35 -1.57 14.12
CA LEU A 78 -4.28 -0.29 13.43
C LEU A 78 -5.67 0.16 12.96
N TRP A 79 -6.44 -0.74 12.34
CA TRP A 79 -7.79 -0.47 11.86
C TRP A 79 -8.72 -0.02 13.00
N GLN A 80 -8.70 -0.72 14.15
CA GLN A 80 -9.47 -0.35 15.33
C GLN A 80 -9.07 1.03 15.86
N ARG A 81 -7.76 1.31 15.96
CA ARG A 81 -7.27 2.63 16.40
C ARG A 81 -7.72 3.75 15.46
N LEU A 82 -7.60 3.55 14.15
CA LEU A 82 -8.02 4.56 13.18
C LEU A 82 -9.53 4.79 13.24
N ASN A 83 -10.34 3.74 13.37
CA ASN A 83 -11.79 3.89 13.50
C ASN A 83 -12.24 4.52 14.82
N ALA A 84 -11.48 4.34 15.90
CA ALA A 84 -11.75 5.02 17.16
C ALA A 84 -11.49 6.53 17.06
N ILE A 85 -10.50 6.96 16.26
CA ILE A 85 -10.12 8.37 16.06
C ILE A 85 -10.95 9.01 14.92
N ALA A 86 -11.46 8.21 13.98
CA ALA A 86 -12.20 8.71 12.82
C ALA A 86 -13.38 9.65 13.15
N PRO A 87 -14.18 9.43 14.21
CA PRO A 87 -15.22 10.38 14.64
C PRO A 87 -14.67 11.76 15.02
N ASP A 88 -13.49 11.81 15.67
CA ASP A 88 -12.84 13.05 16.08
C ASP A 88 -12.19 13.77 14.89
N ILE A 89 -11.90 13.06 13.80
CA ILE A 89 -11.45 13.62 12.52
C ILE A 89 -12.67 14.00 11.64
N ARG A 90 -13.83 13.37 11.83
CA ARG A 90 -15.09 13.66 11.11
C ARG A 90 -15.66 15.04 11.42
N THR A 91 -15.18 15.72 12.45
CA THR A 91 -15.32 17.17 12.64
C THR A 91 -14.39 17.98 11.74
N ALA A 92 -13.87 17.35 10.69
CA ALA A 92 -13.25 17.97 9.53
C ALA A 92 -14.07 19.19 9.07
N PRO A 93 -13.39 20.28 8.67
CA PRO A 93 -14.08 21.46 8.18
C PRO A 93 -15.03 21.08 7.03
N ALA A 94 -16.13 21.84 6.91
CA ALA A 94 -17.23 21.54 5.98
C ALA A 94 -16.78 21.49 4.50
N ASP A 95 -15.58 22.00 4.20
CA ASP A 95 -14.93 21.96 2.89
C ASP A 95 -14.47 20.55 2.46
N LEU A 96 -14.38 19.58 3.38
CA LEU A 96 -14.03 18.19 3.08
C LEU A 96 -15.23 17.28 2.77
N GLU A 97 -16.48 17.76 2.90
CA GLU A 97 -17.68 16.99 2.59
C GLU A 97 -17.74 16.49 1.12
N PRO A 98 -17.31 17.24 0.09
CA PRO A 98 -17.25 16.73 -1.28
C PRO A 98 -16.36 15.49 -1.43
N LEU A 99 -15.23 15.44 -0.69
CA LEU A 99 -14.34 14.28 -0.68
C LEU A 99 -14.99 13.11 0.06
N ALA A 100 -15.69 13.37 1.16
CA ALA A 100 -16.41 12.35 1.90
C ALA A 100 -17.56 11.74 1.07
N ALA A 101 -18.28 12.55 0.28
CA ALA A 101 -19.32 12.08 -0.64
C ALA A 101 -18.75 11.13 -1.69
N TRP A 102 -17.61 11.48 -2.31
CA TRP A 102 -16.94 10.63 -3.30
C TRP A 102 -16.52 9.25 -2.78
N VAL A 103 -16.23 9.11 -1.47
CA VAL A 103 -15.89 7.81 -0.86
C VAL A 103 -17.13 6.96 -0.55
N ARG A 104 -18.31 7.59 -0.39
CA ARG A 104 -19.56 6.89 -0.08
C ARG A 104 -20.23 6.31 -1.34
N ASP A 105 -19.95 6.89 -2.51
CA ASP A 105 -20.38 6.40 -3.83
C ASP A 105 -19.49 5.24 -4.34
#